data_AF-A0A0S7WDS0-F1
#
_entry.id   AF-A0A0S7WDS0-F1
#
_cell.length_a   1.000
_cell.length_b   1.000
_cell.length_c   1.000
_cell.angle_alpha   90.00
_cell.angle_beta   90.00
_cell.angle_gamma   90.00
#
_symmetry.space_group_name_H-M   'P 1'
#
loop_
_entity.id
_entity.type
_entity.pdbx_description
1 polymer ?
#
loop_
_entity_poly.entity_id
_entity_poly.type
_entity_poly.pdbx_seq_one_letter_code
_entity_poly.pdbx_strand_id
1 'polypeptide(L)'
;MVMKIVSFTAVILCTVSTAFGTSPYEFLDIPVGARATGMGGAFTAVANDPSSVYWNPAGWLGSPAREVAMEYTHYIQGMKKGYIGYLHPMGDYSTALSVAVSRISPLVK
;
A
#
# COMPACT_ATOMS: atom_id res chain seq x y z
N MET A 1 -42.28 32.26 -2.38
CA MET A 1 -41.49 31.36 -3.24
C MET A 1 -40.17 31.09 -2.54
N VAL A 2 -40.10 30.03 -1.73
CA VAL A 2 -38.88 29.67 -0.97
C VAL A 2 -38.73 28.16 -1.08
N MET A 3 -37.65 27.70 -1.71
CA MET A 3 -37.27 26.29 -1.72
C MET A 3 -35.88 26.21 -1.08
N LYS A 4 -35.82 25.73 0.16
CA LYS A 4 -34.56 25.45 0.87
C LYS A 4 -34.17 24.00 0.58
N ILE A 5 -33.03 23.80 -0.07
CA ILE A 5 -32.42 22.48 -0.29
C ILE A 5 -31.64 22.13 0.97
N VAL A 6 -32.11 21.15 1.73
CA VAL A 6 -31.40 20.61 2.91
C VAL A 6 -30.64 19.37 2.45
N SER A 7 -29.30 19.48 2.38
CA SER A 7 -28.41 18.38 2.05
C SER A 7 -28.23 17.47 3.27
N PHE A 8 -28.73 16.24 3.18
CA PHE A 8 -28.62 15.22 4.22
C PHE A 8 -27.37 14.36 3.95
N THR A 9 -26.22 14.76 4.50
CA THR A 9 -25.01 13.92 4.50
C THR A 9 -25.16 12.81 5.53
N ALA A 10 -25.36 11.57 5.07
CA ALA A 10 -25.32 10.38 5.91
C ALA A 10 -23.86 10.05 6.26
N VAL A 11 -23.48 10.25 7.52
CA VAL A 11 -22.23 9.74 8.07
C VAL A 11 -22.44 8.25 8.38
N ILE A 12 -21.91 7.37 7.54
CA ILE A 12 -21.91 5.92 7.77
C ILE A 12 -20.81 5.63 8.79
N LEU A 13 -21.21 5.31 10.02
CA LEU A 13 -20.31 4.84 11.07
C LEU A 13 -20.01 3.35 10.80
N CYS A 14 -18.87 3.07 10.17
CA CYS A 14 -18.40 1.69 9.98
C CYS A 14 -17.80 1.20 11.31
N THR A 15 -18.48 0.29 11.99
CA THR A 15 -17.93 -0.40 13.15
C THR A 15 -16.88 -1.41 12.67
N VAL A 16 -15.60 -1.16 12.97
CA VAL A 16 -14.50 -2.09 12.67
C VAL A 16 -14.52 -3.23 13.67
N SER A 17 -14.91 -4.43 13.21
CA SER A 17 -14.83 -5.66 13.99
C SER A 17 -13.38 -6.13 14.05
N THR A 18 -12.71 -6.03 15.21
CA THR A 18 -11.33 -6.54 15.38
C THR A 18 -11.35 -8.00 15.83
N ALA A 19 -11.58 -8.92 14.91
CA ALA A 19 -11.25 -10.33 15.13
C ALA A 19 -9.76 -10.52 14.83
N PHE A 20 -8.94 -10.65 15.88
CA PHE A 20 -7.50 -10.90 15.73
C PHE A 20 -7.28 -12.37 15.36
N GLY A 21 -6.97 -12.64 14.10
CA GLY A 21 -6.44 -13.92 13.67
C GLY A 21 -4.92 -13.94 13.87
N THR A 22 -4.37 -15.00 14.46
CA THR A 22 -2.92 -15.20 14.50
C THR A 22 -2.44 -15.62 13.11
N SER A 23 -1.79 -14.71 12.39
CA SER A 23 -1.17 -14.99 11.09
C SER A 23 0.31 -15.29 11.30
N PRO A 24 0.88 -16.34 10.68
CA PRO A 24 2.32 -16.58 10.73
C PRO A 24 3.15 -15.51 9.98
N TYR A 25 2.51 -14.56 9.30
CA TYR A 25 3.14 -13.54 8.45
C TYR A 25 2.79 -12.11 8.87
N GLU A 26 2.84 -11.79 10.17
CA GLU A 26 2.53 -10.46 10.73
C GLU A 26 3.37 -9.31 10.14
N PHE A 27 4.55 -9.60 9.59
CA PHE A 27 5.36 -8.60 8.90
C PHE A 27 4.70 -8.05 7.63
N LEU A 28 3.72 -8.79 7.07
CA LEU A 28 2.95 -8.35 5.91
C LEU A 28 1.92 -7.28 6.29
N ASP A 29 1.60 -7.09 7.57
CA ASP A 29 0.72 -5.99 8.01
C ASP A 29 1.45 -4.65 8.09
N ILE A 30 2.79 -4.67 8.07
CA ILE A 30 3.59 -3.46 8.04
C ILE A 30 3.47 -2.87 6.63
N PRO A 31 2.94 -1.64 6.44
CA PRO A 31 2.74 -1.06 5.12
C PRO A 31 4.05 -0.85 4.37
N VAL A 32 3.97 -0.83 3.04
CA VAL A 32 5.07 -0.48 2.14
C VAL A 32 4.70 0.79 1.39
N GLY A 33 5.67 1.68 1.19
CA GLY A 33 5.53 2.93 0.46
C GLY A 33 5.15 4.08 1.40
N ALA A 34 5.91 5.17 1.32
CA ALA A 34 5.65 6.37 2.11
C ALA A 34 4.26 6.98 1.81
N ARG A 35 3.83 6.95 0.53
CA ARG A 35 2.51 7.45 0.10
C ARG A 35 1.38 6.61 0.69
N ALA A 36 1.47 5.28 0.57
CA ALA A 36 0.48 4.37 1.13
C ALA A 36 0.41 4.45 2.66
N THR A 37 1.57 4.57 3.31
CA THR A 37 1.68 4.74 4.76
C THR A 37 1.07 6.06 5.22
N GLY A 38 1.30 7.16 4.48
CA GLY A 38 0.67 8.46 4.76
C GLY A 38 -0.85 8.46 4.58
N MET A 39 -1.40 7.56 3.76
CA MET A 39 -2.84 7.34 3.60
C MET A 39 -3.43 6.37 4.64
N GLY A 40 -2.66 5.97 5.67
CA GLY A 40 -3.10 5.02 6.67
C GLY A 40 -3.37 3.61 6.12
N GLY A 41 -2.70 3.24 5.02
CA GLY A 41 -2.90 1.97 4.33
C GLY A 41 -4.05 1.94 3.31
N ALA A 42 -4.76 3.07 3.10
CA ALA A 42 -5.81 3.18 2.10
C ALA A 42 -5.24 3.40 0.68
N PHE A 43 -4.50 2.43 0.13
CA PHE A 43 -3.74 2.60 -1.12
C PHE A 43 -4.10 1.64 -2.26
N THR A 44 -4.86 0.58 -1.99
CA THR A 44 -5.13 -0.53 -2.93
C THR A 44 -5.72 -0.09 -4.29
N ALA A 45 -6.61 0.91 -4.30
CA ALA A 45 -7.26 1.40 -5.53
C ALA A 45 -6.38 2.36 -6.36
N VAL A 46 -5.36 2.97 -5.76
CA VAL A 46 -4.51 3.99 -6.37
C VAL A 46 -3.06 3.53 -6.53
N ALA A 47 -2.80 2.25 -6.33
CA ALA A 47 -1.45 1.69 -6.31
C ALA A 47 -0.85 1.56 -7.71
N ASN A 48 -0.19 2.62 -8.18
CA ASN A 48 0.34 2.75 -9.54
C ASN A 48 1.87 2.91 -9.62
N ASP A 49 2.57 2.64 -8.53
CA ASP A 49 4.03 2.76 -8.39
C ASP A 49 4.64 1.38 -8.05
N PRO A 50 5.97 1.22 -7.90
CA PRO A 50 6.57 -0.08 -7.59
C PRO A 50 6.10 -0.71 -6.28
N SER A 51 5.39 0.01 -5.39
CA SER A 51 4.74 -0.58 -4.20
C SER A 51 3.43 -1.30 -4.53
N SER A 52 2.94 -1.21 -5.77
CA SER A 52 1.77 -1.95 -6.27
C SER A 52 1.90 -3.46 -6.08
N VAL A 53 3.11 -4.03 -6.13
CA VAL A 53 3.33 -5.48 -5.85
C VAL A 53 2.77 -5.89 -4.49
N TYR A 54 2.91 -5.00 -3.52
CA TYR A 54 2.47 -5.24 -2.14
C TYR A 54 0.98 -4.91 -1.96
N TRP A 55 0.47 -3.85 -2.60
CA TRP A 55 -0.91 -3.38 -2.42
C TRP A 55 -1.94 -3.95 -3.39
N ASN A 56 -1.61 -3.95 -4.69
CA ASN A 56 -2.47 -4.39 -5.78
C ASN A 56 -1.63 -4.64 -7.05
N PRO A 57 -1.25 -5.88 -7.34
CA PRO A 57 -0.44 -6.20 -8.51
C PRO A 57 -1.08 -5.87 -9.86
N ALA A 58 -2.38 -5.53 -9.93
CA ALA A 58 -3.01 -5.03 -11.16
C ALA A 58 -2.99 -3.50 -11.26
N GLY A 59 -2.71 -2.78 -10.17
CA GLY A 59 -2.80 -1.32 -10.11
C GLY A 59 -1.72 -0.58 -10.93
N TRP A 60 -0.63 -1.26 -11.29
CA TRP A 60 0.38 -0.67 -12.18
C TRP A 60 -0.03 -0.64 -13.65
N LEU A 61 -1.10 -1.36 -14.04
CA LEU A 61 -1.61 -1.38 -15.42
C LEU A 61 -1.89 0.06 -15.88
N GLY A 62 -1.12 0.55 -16.86
CA GLY A 62 -1.23 1.91 -17.38
C GLY A 62 -0.16 2.91 -16.90
N SER A 63 0.81 2.50 -16.07
CA SER A 63 1.98 3.35 -15.78
C SER A 63 2.93 3.37 -16.98
N PRO A 64 3.20 4.54 -17.60
CA PRO A 64 4.01 4.64 -18.81
C PRO A 64 5.53 4.61 -18.53
N ALA A 65 5.94 4.63 -17.25
CA ALA A 65 7.32 4.87 -16.85
C ALA A 65 7.96 3.66 -16.20
N ARG A 66 9.28 3.52 -16.42
CA ARG A 66 10.14 2.62 -15.65
C ARG A 66 10.40 3.28 -14.30
N GLU A 67 9.97 2.64 -13.22
CA GLU A 67 10.10 3.21 -11.88
C GLU A 67 10.84 2.27 -10.94
N VAL A 68 11.65 2.85 -10.05
CA VAL A 68 12.35 2.16 -8.98
C VAL A 68 11.95 2.84 -7.68
N ALA A 69 11.53 2.06 -6.70
CA ALA A 69 11.27 2.53 -5.34
C ALA A 69 12.18 1.81 -4.36
N MET A 70 12.76 2.55 -3.43
CA MET A 70 13.54 2.01 -2.32
C MET A 70 13.03 2.64 -1.04
N GLU A 71 12.82 1.83 -0.02
CA GLU A 71 12.37 2.26 1.29
C GLU A 71 13.22 1.58 2.36
N TYR A 72 13.57 2.34 3.39
CA TYR A 72 14.21 1.83 4.57
C TYR A 72 13.63 2.52 5.80
N THR A 73 12.99 1.74 6.66
CA THR A 73 12.27 2.25 7.82
C THR A 73 12.82 1.60 9.10
N HIS A 74 13.19 2.45 10.06
CA HIS A 74 13.63 2.05 11.39
C HIS A 74 12.50 2.31 12.38
N TYR A 75 11.92 1.26 12.94
CA TYR A 75 10.87 1.36 13.94
C TYR A 75 11.46 1.63 15.32
N ILE A 76 10.70 2.34 16.17
CA ILE A 76 11.10 2.71 17.53
C ILE A 76 11.41 1.48 18.37
N GLN A 77 10.69 0.38 18.12
CA GLN A 77 10.92 -0.88 18.79
C GLN A 77 12.27 -1.51 18.43
N GLY A 78 13.00 -1.01 17.41
CA GLY A 78 14.29 -1.54 16.94
C GLY A 78 14.18 -2.51 15.76
N MET A 79 12.95 -2.73 15.27
CA MET A 79 12.71 -3.46 14.01
C MET A 79 13.14 -2.60 12.82
N LYS A 80 13.78 -3.24 11.84
CA LYS A 80 14.21 -2.58 10.60
C LYS A 80 13.52 -3.26 9.43
N LYS A 81 12.94 -2.45 8.55
CA LYS A 81 12.29 -2.91 7.34
C LYS A 81 12.94 -2.24 6.13
N GLY A 82 13.42 -3.04 5.19
CA GLY A 82 13.83 -2.57 3.87
C GLY A 82 12.87 -3.08 2.80
N TYR A 83 12.58 -2.25 1.81
CA TYR A 83 11.84 -2.61 0.60
C TYR A 83 12.55 -2.04 -0.63
N ILE A 84 12.66 -2.83 -1.68
CA ILE A 84 13.04 -2.36 -3.00
C ILE A 84 12.04 -2.91 -4.01
N GLY A 85 11.51 -2.05 -4.88
CA GLY A 85 10.57 -2.38 -5.93
C GLY A 85 11.06 -1.83 -7.26
N TYR A 86 10.88 -2.60 -8.33
CA TYR A 86 11.10 -2.16 -9.70
C TYR A 86 9.84 -2.37 -10.54
N LEU A 87 9.57 -1.48 -11.47
CA LEU A 87 8.44 -1.55 -12.39
C LEU A 87 8.94 -1.31 -13.81
N HIS A 88 8.64 -2.26 -14.71
CA HIS A 88 9.08 -2.21 -16.09
C HIS A 88 7.91 -2.34 -17.06
N PRO A 89 7.47 -1.26 -17.74
CA PRO A 89 6.47 -1.37 -18.79
C PRO A 89 7.06 -2.09 -20.02
N MET A 90 6.36 -3.12 -20.52
CA MET A 90 6.73 -3.91 -21.69
C MET A 90 5.79 -3.60 -22.87
N GLY A 91 6.10 -2.52 -23.60
CA GLY A 91 5.46 -2.16 -24.86
C GLY A 91 4.06 -1.54 -24.73
N ASP A 92 3.29 -1.58 -25.83
CA ASP A 92 1.94 -0.99 -25.95
C ASP A 92 0.85 -1.77 -25.19
N TYR A 93 1.15 -3.02 -24.83
CA TYR A 93 0.31 -3.81 -23.95
C TYR A 93 0.80 -3.56 -22.53
N SER A 94 -0.10 -3.14 -21.64
CA SER A 94 0.14 -2.89 -20.22
C SER A 94 0.58 -4.18 -19.51
N THR A 95 1.79 -4.66 -19.78
CA THR A 95 2.44 -5.79 -19.12
C THR A 95 3.65 -5.22 -18.42
N ALA A 96 3.76 -5.44 -17.11
CA ALA A 96 4.87 -5.01 -16.32
C ALA A 96 5.19 -6.08 -15.31
N LEU A 97 6.49 -6.28 -15.19
CA LEU A 97 7.07 -7.10 -14.17
C LEU A 97 7.44 -6.18 -13.03
N SER A 98 7.11 -6.61 -11.82
CA SER A 98 7.58 -5.95 -10.63
C SER A 98 8.09 -6.95 -9.62
N VAL A 99 9.26 -6.65 -9.07
CA VAL A 99 10.00 -7.50 -8.13
C VAL A 99 10.21 -6.71 -6.87
N ALA A 100 9.80 -7.29 -5.75
CA ALA A 100 9.92 -6.71 -4.43
C ALA A 100 10.74 -7.60 -3.51
N VAL A 101 11.74 -7.04 -2.83
CA VAL A 101 12.47 -7.73 -1.76
C VAL A 101 12.25 -6.98 -0.45
N SER A 102 11.64 -7.65 0.52
CA SER A 102 11.43 -7.13 1.86
C SER A 102 12.30 -7.86 2.87
N ARG A 103 13.11 -7.13 3.65
CA ARG A 103 13.87 -7.70 4.77
C ARG A 103 13.39 -7.09 6.07
N ILE A 104 12.86 -7.93 6.95
CA ILE A 104 12.58 -7.58 8.35
C ILE A 104 13.70 -8.16 9.22
N SER A 105 14.32 -7.35 10.07
CA SER A 105 15.15 -7.88 11.16
C SER A 105 14.30 -7.95 12.42
N PRO A 106 14.08 -9.16 13.00
CA PRO A 106 13.39 -9.27 14.26
C PRO A 106 14.20 -8.56 15.35
N LEU A 107 13.49 -8.01 16.31
CA LEU A 107 14.11 -7.70 17.59
C LEU A 107 14.70 -8.98 18.15
N VAL A 108 15.94 -8.88 18.63
CA VAL A 108 16.60 -9.93 19.39
C VAL A 108 15.60 -10.52 20.41
N LYS A 109 15.57 -11.85 20.49
CA LYS A 109 14.70 -12.66 21.38
C LYS A 109 14.58 -12.08 22.78
#